data_AF-A0A5J4Q5R0-F1
#
_entry.id   AF-A0A5J4Q5R0-F1
#
_cell.length_a   1.000
_cell.length_b   1.000
_cell.length_c   1.000
_cell.angle_alpha   90.00
_cell.angle_beta   90.00
_cell.angle_gamma   90.00
#
_symmetry.space_group_name_H-M   'P 1'
#
loop_
_entity.id
_entity.type
_entity.pdbx_description
1 polymer ?
#
loop_
_entity_poly.entity_id
_entity_poly.type
_entity_poly.pdbx_seq_one_letter_code
_entity_poly.pdbx_strand_id
1 'polypeptide(L)'
;ALIATPHIAGYSADGKANATRVSLETVCRFFGIAASFEIVPPAPANAVIYADTYREALLKIYNPQTDSDALKANPDRFERLRENYPLRREEQAYKVCMPSTYPARHIRKYGQDE
;
A
#
# COMPACT_ATOMS: atom_id res chain seq x y z
N ALA A 1 -6.27 -22.87 -6.92
CA ALA A 1 -6.80 -21.50 -6.70
C ALA A 1 -6.16 -20.54 -7.69
N LEU A 2 -6.92 -19.58 -8.23
CA LEU A 2 -6.39 -18.53 -9.12
C LEU A 2 -5.38 -17.65 -8.38
N ILE A 3 -5.79 -17.04 -7.27
CA ILE A 3 -4.94 -16.31 -6.31
C ILE A 3 -5.03 -16.99 -4.95
N ALA A 4 -3.90 -17.18 -4.28
CA ALA A 4 -3.83 -17.67 -2.90
C ALA A 4 -2.66 -17.00 -2.18
N THR A 5 -2.90 -16.11 -1.23
CA THR A 5 -1.85 -15.37 -0.51
C THR A 5 -1.83 -15.75 0.98
N PRO A 6 -0.69 -15.59 1.68
CA PRO A 6 -0.56 -16.00 3.08
C PRO A 6 -1.20 -14.98 4.05
N HIS A 7 -2.45 -14.60 3.82
CA HIS A 7 -3.18 -13.61 4.65
C HIS A 7 -2.45 -12.26 4.80
N ILE A 8 -1.95 -11.71 3.69
CA ILE A 8 -1.16 -10.46 3.62
C ILE A 8 -1.86 -9.33 2.85
N ALA A 9 -3.15 -9.48 2.55
CA ALA A 9 -3.90 -8.48 1.78
C ALA A 9 -3.85 -7.08 2.45
N GLY A 10 -3.86 -7.02 3.79
CA GLY A 10 -3.77 -5.78 4.57
C GLY A 10 -2.35 -5.37 5.03
N TYR A 11 -1.27 -6.00 4.53
CA TYR A 11 0.10 -5.78 5.04
C TYR A 11 0.81 -4.53 4.47
N SER A 12 0.08 -3.48 4.07
CA SER A 12 0.72 -2.22 3.66
C SER A 12 1.35 -1.50 4.85
N ALA A 13 2.45 -0.78 4.61
CA ALA A 13 3.05 0.09 5.63
C ALA A 13 2.11 1.25 5.97
N ASP A 14 1.34 1.74 4.98
CA ASP A 14 0.31 2.75 5.13
C ASP A 14 -0.80 2.29 6.08
N GLY A 15 -1.33 1.09 5.89
CA GLY A 15 -2.34 0.49 6.78
C GLY A 15 -1.82 0.32 8.22
N LYS A 16 -0.57 -0.12 8.39
CA LYS A 16 0.08 -0.22 9.71
C LYS A 16 0.22 1.14 10.39
N ALA A 17 0.74 2.14 9.67
CA ALA A 17 0.87 3.51 10.20
C ALA A 17 -0.49 4.11 10.57
N ASN A 18 -1.52 3.87 9.74
CA ASN A 18 -2.86 4.33 10.02
C ASN A 18 -3.45 3.69 11.27
N ALA A 19 -3.27 2.38 11.47
CA ALA A 19 -3.70 1.70 12.68
C ALA A 19 -3.04 2.30 13.94
N THR A 20 -1.73 2.59 13.90
CA THR A 20 -1.05 3.25 15.01
C THR A 20 -1.60 4.65 15.26
N ARG A 21 -1.85 5.44 14.21
CA ARG A 21 -2.39 6.79 14.32
C ARG A 21 -3.76 6.79 14.99
N VAL A 22 -4.70 6.00 14.47
CA VAL A 22 -6.07 5.88 15.01
C VAL A 22 -6.03 5.41 16.47
N SER A 23 -5.13 4.48 16.81
CA SER A 23 -4.97 4.00 18.17
C SER A 23 -4.52 5.13 19.12
N LEU A 24 -3.50 5.90 18.73
CA LEU A 24 -3.02 7.03 19.52
C LEU A 24 -4.07 8.13 19.64
N GLU A 25 -4.73 8.51 18.55
CA GLU A 25 -5.80 9.51 18.55
C GLU A 25 -6.93 9.11 19.49
N THR A 26 -7.33 7.84 19.46
CA THR A 26 -8.41 7.33 20.30
C THR A 26 -8.04 7.37 21.77
N VAL A 27 -6.82 6.95 22.13
CA VAL A 27 -6.33 7.00 23.51
C VAL A 27 -6.20 8.45 23.99
N CYS A 28 -5.61 9.35 23.19
CA CYS A 28 -5.45 10.75 23.56
C CYS A 28 -6.81 11.42 23.78
N ARG A 29 -7.77 11.19 22.88
CA ARG A 29 -9.13 11.70 23.02
C ARG A 29 -9.83 11.18 24.27
N PHE A 30 -9.68 9.89 24.59
CA PHE A 30 -10.31 9.29 25.76
C PHE A 30 -9.82 9.91 27.07
N PHE A 31 -8.52 10.22 27.18
CA PHE A 31 -7.93 10.80 28.38
C PHE A 31 -7.86 12.34 28.37
N GLY A 32 -8.33 13.01 27.32
CA GLY A 32 -8.23 14.47 27.19
C GLY A 32 -6.79 14.97 27.04
N ILE A 33 -5.88 14.14 26.50
CA ILE A 33 -4.48 14.50 26.27
C ILE A 33 -4.36 15.25 24.95
N ALA A 34 -3.86 16.49 24.99
CA ALA A 34 -3.45 17.21 23.79
C ALA A 34 -2.08 16.70 23.33
N ALA A 35 -2.07 15.84 22.30
CA ALA A 35 -0.86 15.32 21.69
C ALA A 35 -0.89 15.54 20.18
N SER A 36 0.27 15.84 19.60
CA SER A 36 0.50 15.86 18.17
C SER A 36 1.55 14.79 17.85
N PHE A 37 1.25 13.95 16.87
CA PHE A 37 2.16 12.90 16.41
C PHE A 37 2.09 12.79 14.90
N GLU A 38 3.24 12.54 14.29
CA GLU A 38 3.36 12.25 12.88
C GLU A 38 3.79 10.80 12.71
N ILE A 39 2.94 9.97 12.12
CA ILE A 39 3.26 8.57 11.81
C ILE A 39 3.33 8.43 10.30
N VAL A 40 4.55 8.40 9.78
CA VAL A 40 4.82 8.30 8.34
C VAL A 40 5.48 6.96 8.05
N PRO A 41 4.91 6.13 7.15
CA PRO A 41 5.58 4.92 6.71
C PRO A 41 6.84 5.26 5.89
N PRO A 42 7.89 4.42 5.92
CA PRO A 42 9.09 4.61 5.12
C PRO A 42 8.77 4.76 3.63
N ALA A 43 9.39 5.73 2.96
CA ALA A 43 9.21 5.95 1.53
C ALA A 43 9.56 4.68 0.70
N PRO A 44 8.89 4.42 -0.42
CA PRO A 44 9.30 3.35 -1.32
C PRO A 44 10.68 3.66 -1.91
N ALA A 45 11.47 2.64 -2.19
CA ALA A 45 12.81 2.81 -2.78
C ALA A 45 12.77 3.58 -4.12
N ASN A 46 11.72 3.36 -4.91
CA ASN A 46 11.42 4.11 -6.13
C ASN A 46 10.01 4.69 -6.05
N ALA A 47 9.91 6.00 -5.81
CA ALA A 47 8.62 6.69 -5.66
C ALA A 47 7.99 7.13 -6.98
N VAL A 48 8.63 6.86 -8.12
CA VAL A 48 8.10 7.22 -9.45
C VAL A 48 7.84 5.96 -10.25
N ILE A 49 6.61 5.80 -10.73
CA ILE A 49 6.18 4.67 -11.55
C ILE A 49 5.89 5.16 -12.96
N TYR A 50 6.65 4.67 -13.93
CA TYR A 50 6.35 4.88 -15.35
C TYR A 50 5.54 3.71 -15.87
N ALA A 51 4.39 3.97 -16.48
CA ALA A 51 3.49 2.95 -17.03
C ALA A 51 2.68 3.54 -18.19
N ASP A 52 2.26 2.72 -19.14
CA ASP A 52 1.42 3.15 -20.26
C ASP A 52 -0.05 3.29 -19.84
N THR A 53 -0.46 2.53 -18.82
CA THR A 53 -1.83 2.57 -18.29
C THR A 53 -1.83 2.61 -16.77
N TYR A 54 -2.92 3.13 -16.21
CA TYR A 54 -3.13 3.14 -14.77
C TYR A 54 -3.19 1.73 -14.16
N ARG A 55 -3.81 0.77 -14.85
CA ARG A 55 -3.82 -0.65 -14.43
C ARG A 55 -2.42 -1.22 -14.31
N GLU A 56 -1.56 -0.94 -15.28
CA GLU A 56 -0.16 -1.35 -15.25
C GLU A 56 0.59 -0.68 -14.10
N ALA A 57 0.35 0.62 -13.85
CA ALA A 57 0.91 1.32 -12.70
C ALA A 57 0.52 0.65 -11.37
N LEU A 58 -0.76 0.30 -11.19
CA LEU A 58 -1.23 -0.40 -10.00
C LEU A 58 -0.54 -1.76 -9.82
N LEU A 59 -0.36 -2.53 -10.90
CA LEU A 59 0.34 -3.81 -10.84
C LEU A 59 1.85 -3.64 -10.59
N LYS A 60 2.47 -2.54 -11.04
CA LYS A 60 3.86 -2.19 -10.71
C LYS A 60 4.01 -1.78 -9.24
N ILE A 61 2.99 -1.13 -8.65
CA ILE A 61 2.94 -0.81 -7.22
C ILE A 61 2.75 -2.09 -6.40
N TYR A 62 1.78 -2.92 -6.76
CA TYR A 62 1.50 -4.19 -6.10
C TYR A 62 0.81 -5.19 -7.03
N ASN A 63 1.52 -6.28 -7.34
CA ASN A 63 0.94 -7.42 -8.04
C ASN A 63 0.74 -8.60 -7.06
N PRO A 64 -0.50 -8.94 -6.67
CA PRO A 64 -0.78 -10.04 -5.74
C PRO A 64 -0.43 -11.42 -6.32
N GLN A 65 -0.19 -11.53 -7.63
CA GLN A 65 0.27 -12.77 -8.24
C GLN A 65 1.64 -13.18 -7.69
N THR A 66 2.53 -12.22 -7.41
CA THR A 66 3.86 -12.49 -6.85
C THR A 66 3.78 -13.21 -5.51
N ASP A 67 2.90 -12.73 -4.61
CA ASP A 67 2.69 -13.38 -3.31
C ASP A 67 1.99 -14.73 -3.44
N SER A 68 1.09 -14.82 -4.43
CA SER A 68 0.41 -16.08 -4.75
C SER A 68 1.38 -17.16 -5.21
N ASP A 69 2.31 -16.81 -6.10
CA ASP A 69 3.30 -17.73 -6.62
C ASP A 69 4.29 -18.13 -5.52
N ALA A 70 4.69 -17.19 -4.65
CA ALA A 70 5.54 -17.48 -3.50
C ALA A 70 4.91 -18.50 -2.54
N LEU A 71 3.62 -18.35 -2.20
CA LEU A 71 2.92 -19.29 -1.34
C LEU A 71 2.70 -20.64 -2.02
N LYS A 72 2.27 -20.65 -3.29
CA LYS A 72 2.04 -21.91 -4.03
C LYS A 72 3.32 -22.72 -4.19
N ALA A 73 4.47 -22.05 -4.36
CA ALA A 73 5.77 -22.71 -4.45
C ALA A 73 6.28 -23.24 -3.10
N ASN A 74 5.88 -22.64 -1.97
CA ASN A 74 6.36 -22.99 -0.63
C ASN A 74 5.22 -22.93 0.42
N PRO A 75 4.20 -23.81 0.33
CA PRO A 75 3.03 -23.74 1.22
C PRO A 75 3.38 -23.97 2.69
N ASP A 76 4.43 -24.73 2.99
CA ASP A 76 5.00 -24.98 4.32
C ASP A 76 5.60 -23.71 4.95
N ARG A 77 5.90 -22.68 4.15
CA ARG A 77 6.50 -21.42 4.61
C ARG A 77 5.47 -20.32 4.87
N PHE A 78 4.20 -20.68 5.08
CA PHE A 78 3.10 -19.73 5.29
C PHE A 78 3.47 -18.61 6.29
N GLU A 79 3.93 -18.96 7.49
CA GLU A 79 4.28 -17.96 8.52
C GLU A 79 5.53 -17.16 8.15
N ARG A 80 6.56 -17.83 7.63
CA ARG A 80 7.80 -17.16 7.23
C ARG A 80 7.57 -16.11 6.13
N LEU A 81 6.64 -16.35 5.21
CA LEU A 81 6.25 -15.39 4.17
C LEU A 81 5.53 -14.16 4.75
N ARG A 82 4.82 -14.31 5.88
CA ARG A 82 4.17 -13.20 6.60
C ARG A 82 5.18 -12.39 7.39
N GLU A 83 6.02 -13.07 8.17
CA GLU A 83 7.02 -12.44 9.04
C GLU A 83 8.05 -11.63 8.25
N ASN A 84 8.45 -12.13 7.07
CA ASN A 84 9.44 -11.49 6.20
C ASN A 84 8.80 -10.76 5.01
N TYR A 85 7.54 -10.35 5.13
CA TYR A 85 6.83 -9.68 4.05
C TYR A 85 7.52 -8.34 3.70
N PRO A 86 7.82 -8.07 2.43
CA PRO A 86 8.56 -6.87 2.04
C PRO A 86 7.78 -5.59 2.35
N LEU A 87 8.50 -4.47 2.39
CA LEU A 87 7.86 -3.16 2.47
C LEU A 87 6.97 -2.96 1.24
N ARG A 88 5.65 -2.97 1.46
CA ARG A 88 4.64 -2.61 0.45
C ARG A 88 4.01 -1.29 0.83
N ARG A 89 4.07 -0.32 -0.08
CA ARG A 89 3.33 0.94 0.02
C ARG A 89 2.06 0.90 -0.82
N GLU A 90 1.10 1.74 -0.46
CA GLU A 90 -0.12 1.96 -1.25
C GLU A 90 0.11 3.03 -2.33
N GLU A 91 -0.86 3.17 -3.24
CA GLU A 91 -0.75 4.02 -4.44
C GLU A 91 -0.36 5.46 -4.14
N GLN A 92 -0.91 6.05 -3.08
CA GLN A 92 -0.64 7.43 -2.67
C GLN A 92 0.84 7.72 -2.37
N ALA A 93 1.65 6.68 -2.16
CA ALA A 93 3.09 6.83 -1.94
C ALA A 93 3.89 7.03 -3.25
N TYR A 94 3.26 6.94 -4.41
CA TYR A 94 3.93 6.96 -5.72
C TYR A 94 3.41 8.09 -6.61
N LYS A 95 4.34 8.68 -7.36
CA LYS A 95 4.04 9.53 -8.51
C LYS A 95 3.94 8.66 -9.76
N VAL A 96 2.73 8.53 -10.30
CA VAL A 96 2.50 7.77 -11.54
C VAL A 96 2.68 8.70 -12.75
N CYS A 97 3.64 8.37 -13.60
CA CYS A 97 3.95 9.04 -14.86
C CYS A 97 3.46 8.18 -16.02
N MET A 98 2.46 8.66 -16.76
CA MET A 98 1.97 8.00 -17.97
C MET A 98 2.31 8.83 -19.22
N PRO A 99 2.60 8.20 -20.37
CA PRO A 99 2.72 8.92 -21.64
C PRO A 99 1.44 9.74 -21.88
N SER A 100 1.60 11.04 -22.11
CA SER A 100 0.47 11.92 -22.44
C SER A 100 -0.04 11.63 -23.85
N THR A 101 -0.85 10.59 -24.00
CA THR A 101 -1.73 10.46 -25.16
C THR A 101 -3.05 11.17 -24.83
N TYR A 102 -3.13 12.46 -25.16
CA TYR A 102 -4.31 13.38 -25.16
C TYR A 102 -4.61 14.24 -23.90
N PRO A 103 -5.13 15.48 -24.07
CA PRO A 103 -5.05 16.55 -23.09
C PRO A 103 -6.01 16.36 -21.92
N ALA A 104 -5.57 16.82 -20.75
CA ALA A 104 -6.26 16.79 -19.46
C ALA A 104 -7.75 17.14 -19.55
N ARG A 105 -8.62 16.13 -19.63
CA ARG A 105 -10.04 16.23 -19.32
C ARG A 105 -10.43 14.92 -18.64
N HIS A 106 -10.78 15.02 -17.35
CA HIS A 106 -11.15 13.93 -16.44
C HIS A 106 -10.01 13.09 -15.85
N ILE A 107 -9.14 13.74 -15.07
CA ILE A 107 -8.63 13.10 -13.85
C ILE A 107 -9.24 13.86 -12.67
N ARG A 108 -10.49 13.53 -12.32
CA ARG A 108 -11.05 13.81 -11.00
C ARG A 108 -11.72 12.56 -10.47
N LYS A 109 -11.45 12.31 -9.19
CA LYS A 109 -12.01 11.32 -8.28
C LYS A 109 -11.58 9.86 -8.47
N TYR A 110 -10.44 9.53 -7.88
CA TYR A 110 -10.43 8.64 -6.71
C TYR A 110 -9.43 9.20 -5.67
N GLY A 111 -9.95 9.62 -4.51
CA GLY A 111 -9.18 9.54 -3.27
C GLY A 111 -8.35 10.72 -2.76
N GLN A 112 -8.55 11.95 -3.21
CA GLN A 112 -8.16 13.13 -2.41
C GLN A 112 -9.29 14.14 -2.44
N ASP A 113 -10.08 14.15 -1.38
CA ASP A 113 -10.78 15.30 -0.83
C ASP A 113 -10.97 14.97 0.67
N GLU A 114 -10.45 15.86 1.52
CA GLU A 114 -10.56 16.02 3.00
C GLU A 114 -11.24 14.94 3.86
#